data_AF-A0A1J0GHI2-F1
#
_entry.id   AF-A0A1J0GHI2-F1
#
_cell.length_a   1.000
_cell.length_b   1.000
_cell.length_c   1.000
_cell.angle_alpha   90.00
_cell.angle_beta   90.00
_cell.angle_gamma   90.00
#
_symmetry.space_group_name_H-M   'P 1'
#
loop_
_entity.id
_entity.type
_entity.pdbx_description
1 polymer ?
#
loop_
_entity_poly.entity_id
_entity_poly.type
_entity_poly.pdbx_seq_one_letter_code
_entity_poly.pdbx_strand_id
1 'polypeptide(L)' 'MTYDELIGIIIKDYPGYSYVQCIGEGKKIGKPLFQYKETDWSFFKRVSSELKLELSCDTIETLNMFYLVF' A
#
# COMPACT_ATOMS: atom_id res chain seq x y z
N MET A 1 -1.23 -0.80 14.36
CA MET A 1 -0.88 -1.01 12.96
C MET A 1 -2.14 -0.92 12.10
N THR A 2 -2.25 0.18 11.37
CA THR A 2 -3.21 0.41 10.29
C THR A 2 -2.58 0.01 8.95
N TYR A 3 -3.39 -0.03 7.89
CA TYR A 3 -2.84 -0.26 6.55
C TYR A 3 -1.88 0.87 6.12
N ASP A 4 -2.15 2.12 6.49
CA ASP A 4 -1.21 3.22 6.23
C ASP A 4 0.14 3.00 6.92
N GLU A 5 0.12 2.70 8.22
CA GLU A 5 1.35 2.46 8.99
C GLU A 5 2.17 1.33 8.37
N LEU A 6 1.51 0.26 7.91
CA LEU A 6 2.16 -0.86 7.25
C LEU A 6 2.81 -0.47 5.92
N ILE A 7 2.08 0.22 5.03
CA ILE A 7 2.60 0.62 3.72
C ILE A 7 3.78 1.56 3.90
N GLY A 8 3.65 2.55 4.78
CA GLY A 8 4.75 3.47 5.13
C GLY A 8 6.01 2.73 5.59
N ILE A 9 5.88 1.67 6.40
CA ILE A 9 7.02 0.86 6.84
C ILE A 9 7.69 0.13 5.67
N ILE A 10 6.92 -0.40 4.72
CA ILE A 10 7.45 -1.17 3.58
C ILE A 10 8.19 -0.25 2.60
N ILE A 11 7.64 0.94 2.33
CA ILE A 11 8.17 1.81 1.28
C ILE A 11 9.22 2.83 1.78
N LYS A 12 9.43 2.96 3.10
CA LYS A 12 10.33 3.98 3.69
C LYS A 12 11.77 3.95 3.13
N ASP A 13 12.22 2.79 2.66
CA ASP A 13 13.58 2.57 2.19
C ASP A 13 13.73 2.90 0.68
N TYR A 14 12.64 3.25 -0.01
CA TYR A 14 12.66 3.68 -1.40
C TYR A 14 12.90 5.18 -1.51
N PRO A 15 13.82 5.65 -2.37
CA PRO A 15 14.05 7.08 -2.54
C PRO A 15 12.83 7.76 -3.16
N GLY A 16 12.42 8.91 -2.60
CA GLY A 16 11.22 9.62 -3.07
C GLY A 16 9.92 8.91 -2.72
N TYR A 17 9.91 8.08 -1.67
CA TYR A 17 8.70 7.37 -1.27
C TYR A 17 7.58 8.33 -0.90
N SER A 18 6.47 8.19 -1.61
CA SER A 18 5.21 8.81 -1.29
C SER A 18 4.12 7.98 -1.93
N TYR A 19 2.95 7.98 -1.33
CA TYR A 19 1.81 7.21 -1.79
C TYR A 19 0.55 7.91 -1.31
N VAL A 20 -0.55 7.65 -1.98
CA VAL A 20 -1.87 8.05 -1.51
C VAL A 20 -2.69 6.81 -1.31
N GLN A 21 -3.30 6.73 -0.15
CA GLN A 21 -4.20 5.66 0.22
C GLN A 21 -5.56 6.25 0.58
N CYS A 22 -6.61 5.78 -0.11
CA CYS A 22 -7.99 6.15 0.18
C CYS A 22 -8.68 5.17 1.13
N ILE A 23 -7.98 4.16 1.64
CA ILE A 23 -8.49 3.33 2.75
C ILE A 23 -8.76 4.29 3.90
N GLY A 24 -10.03 4.41 4.28
CA GLY A 24 -10.47 5.36 5.31
C GLY A 24 -9.46 5.46 6.45
N GLU A 25 -9.02 6.69 6.71
CA GLU A 25 -7.88 7.01 7.57
C GLU A 25 -7.92 6.16 8.85
N GLY A 26 -6.98 5.22 8.96
CA GLY A 26 -6.82 4.42 10.17
C GLY A 26 -7.56 3.08 10.22
N LYS A 27 -7.99 2.50 9.09
CA LYS A 27 -8.46 1.09 9.09
C LYS A 27 -7.39 0.18 9.70
N LYS A 28 -7.71 -0.38 10.87
CA LYS A 28 -6.82 -1.28 11.61
C LYS A 28 -6.70 -2.63 10.91
N ILE A 29 -5.51 -3.21 10.98
CA ILE A 29 -5.27 -4.59 10.58
C ILE A 29 -5.89 -5.50 11.65
N GLY A 30 -6.95 -6.22 11.29
CA GLY A 30 -7.71 -7.09 12.23
C GLY A 30 -7.26 -8.55 12.26
N LYS A 31 -6.28 -8.92 11.44
CA LYS A 31 -5.75 -10.29 11.32
C LYS A 31 -4.24 -10.26 11.12
N PRO A 32 -3.50 -11.29 11.54
CA PRO A 32 -2.08 -11.41 11.20
C PRO A 32 -1.88 -11.31 9.68
N LEU A 33 -0.93 -10.47 9.27
CA LEU A 33 -0.58 -10.26 7.88
C LEU A 33 0.93 -10.51 7.74
N PHE A 34 1.30 -11.42 6.84
CA PHE A 34 2.68 -11.78 6.58
C PHE A 34 2.98 -11.54 5.11
N GLN A 35 4.17 -11.01 4.84
CA GLN A 35 4.78 -11.03 3.52
C GLN A 35 5.68 -12.26 3.44
N TYR A 36 5.30 -13.26 2.66
CA TYR A 36 6.03 -14.54 2.62
C TYR A 36 6.35 -14.94 1.19
N LYS A 37 7.66 -14.98 0.87
CA LYS A 37 8.18 -15.33 -0.47
C LYS A 37 7.51 -14.55 -1.62
N GLU A 38 7.18 -13.29 -1.38
CA GLU A 38 6.56 -12.40 -2.36
C GLU A 38 7.24 -11.02 -2.34
N THR A 39 7.20 -10.32 -3.46
CA THR A 39 7.70 -8.94 -3.57
C THR A 39 6.74 -7.96 -2.93
N ASP A 40 7.22 -6.78 -2.55
CA ASP A 40 6.38 -5.71 -1.98
C ASP A 40 5.20 -5.38 -2.90
N TRP A 41 5.45 -5.36 -4.21
CA TRP A 41 4.39 -5.15 -5.21
C TRP A 41 3.33 -6.26 -5.23
N SER A 42 3.74 -7.52 -5.13
CA SER A 42 2.79 -8.65 -5.09
C SER A 42 1.99 -8.64 -3.80
N PHE A 43 2.65 -8.29 -2.70
CA PHE A 43 2.03 -8.10 -1.40
C PHE A 43 0.97 -6.99 -1.44
N PHE A 44 1.29 -5.82 -2.00
CA PHE A 44 0.33 -4.73 -2.14
C PHE A 44 -0.87 -5.14 -2.99
N LYS A 45 -0.67 -5.76 -4.16
CA LYS A 45 -1.79 -6.26 -4.99
C LYS A 45 -2.72 -7.21 -4.22
N ARG A 46 -2.16 -8.12 -3.42
CA ARG A 46 -2.94 -9.05 -2.59
C ARG A 46 -3.74 -8.30 -1.53
N VAL A 47 -3.10 -7.37 -0.80
CA VAL A 47 -3.76 -6.54 0.22
C VAL A 47 -4.87 -5.67 -0.39
N SER A 48 -4.62 -5.02 -1.53
CA SER A 48 -5.62 -4.24 -2.27
C SER A 48 -6.81 -5.11 -2.66
N SER A 49 -6.56 -6.31 -3.18
CA SER A 49 -7.61 -7.25 -3.56
C SER A 49 -8.46 -7.70 -2.37
N GLU A 50 -7.84 -8.00 -1.22
CA GLU A 50 -8.55 -8.34 0.02
C GLU A 50 -9.43 -7.19 0.54
N LEU A 51 -9.01 -5.95 0.28
CA LEU A 51 -9.72 -4.74 0.69
C LEU A 51 -10.71 -4.23 -0.36
N LYS A 52 -10.78 -4.88 -1.53
CA LYS A 52 -11.57 -4.46 -2.71
C LYS A 52 -11.19 -3.06 -3.19
N LEU A 53 -9.89 -2.83 -3.34
CA LEU A 53 -9.32 -1.58 -3.82
C LEU A 53 -8.57 -1.81 -5.13
N GLU A 54 -8.52 -0.77 -5.93
CA GLU A 54 -7.65 -0.67 -7.08
C GLU A 54 -6.26 -0.15 -6.64
N LEU A 55 -5.21 -0.78 -7.15
CA LEU A 55 -3.83 -0.34 -7.01
C LEU A 55 -3.36 0.20 -8.36
N SER A 56 -3.08 1.51 -8.42
CA SER A 56 -2.65 2.19 -9.64
C SER A 56 -1.28 2.82 -9.45
N CYS A 57 -0.37 2.64 -10.41
CA CYS A 57 0.93 3.31 -10.39
C CYS A 57 0.76 4.77 -10.79
N ASP A 58 1.50 5.68 -10.17
CA ASP A 58 1.62 7.02 -10.74
C ASP A 58 2.55 6.96 -11.95
N THR A 59 2.07 7.48 -13.07
CA THR A 59 2.85 7.62 -14.31
C THR A 59 2.92 9.07 -14.79
N ILE A 60 2.22 9.98 -14.11
CA ILE A 60 2.00 11.36 -14.55
C ILE A 60 2.76 12.32 -13.62
N GLU A 61 2.57 12.17 -12.31
CA GLU A 61 3.28 12.95 -11.30
C GLU A 61 4.35 12.07 -10.64
N THR A 62 5.58 12.56 -10.55
CA THR A 62 6.66 11.86 -9.83
C THR A 62 6.57 12.03 -8.31
N LEU A 63 5.47 12.64 -7.84
CA LEU A 63 5.29 12.98 -6.44
C LEU A 63 4.81 11.79 -5.61
N ASN A 64 4.09 10.84 -6.20
CA ASN A 64 3.67 9.59 -5.57
C ASN A 64 4.16 8.40 -6.37
N MET A 65 4.46 7.29 -5.70
CA MET A 65 4.80 6.02 -6.35
C MET A 65 3.55 5.28 -6.84
N PHE A 66 2.48 5.29 -6.04
CA PHE A 66 1.22 4.61 -6.37
C PHE A 66 0.05 5.14 -5.55
N TYR A 67 -1.14 4.79 -6.00
CA TYR A 67 -2.44 5.11 -5.43
C TYR A 67 -3.21 3.83 -5.08
N LEU A 68 -3.87 3.84 -3.92
CA LEU A 68 -4.85 2.85 -3.51
C LEU A 68 -6.23 3.51 -3.45
N VAL A 69 -7.09 3.21 -4.41
CA VAL A 69 -8.41 3.85 -4.60
C VAL A 69 -9.55 2.83 -4.58
N PHE A 70 -10.77 3.30 -4.30
CA PHE A 70 -11.99 2.48 -4.27
C PHE A 70 -12.59 2.28 -5.66
#